data_AF-A0A0Q1AFR9-F1
#
_entry.id   AF-A0A0Q1AFR9-F1
#
_cell.length_a   1.000
_cell.length_b   1.000
_cell.length_c   1.000
_cell.angle_alpha   90.00
_cell.angle_beta   90.00
_cell.angle_gamma   90.00
#
_symmetry.space_group_name_H-M   'P 1'
#
loop_
_entity.id
_entity.type
_entity.pdbx_description
1 polymer ?
#
loop_
_entity_poly.entity_id
_entity_poly.type
_entity_poly.pdbx_seq_one_letter_code
_entity_poly.pdbx_strand_id
1 'polypeptide(L)'
;MRENRTQQALAVTFDISQPTVSRILTHDVPLLAHLVSVWIPTWNDIMDTYGFLIVDGALITCTNTHTRKDLYSGKHHTTGYNLQIACDVDGHLVWTSNPQPGSMHDTAALRASGFITHTHNMRIMADKGYIGLGFITPMKKPPG
;
A
#
# COMPACT_ATOMS: atom_id res chain seq x y z
N MET A 1 11.98 -1.33 -2.89
CA MET A 1 11.62 -2.43 -3.80
C MET A 1 11.46 -1.82 -5.19
N ARG A 2 12.38 -2.07 -6.14
CA ARG A 2 12.49 -1.25 -7.36
C ARG A 2 11.72 -1.81 -8.57
N GLU A 3 11.36 -3.10 -8.57
CA GLU A 3 10.64 -3.75 -9.67
C GLU A 3 9.71 -4.87 -9.15
N ASN A 4 8.44 -4.85 -9.59
CA ASN A 4 7.48 -5.95 -9.38
C ASN A 4 7.64 -7.01 -10.48
N ARG A 5 8.70 -7.81 -10.38
CA ARG A 5 9.06 -8.80 -11.41
C ARG A 5 8.12 -10.00 -11.36
N THR A 6 7.72 -10.50 -12.53
CA THR A 6 6.92 -11.75 -12.61
C THR A 6 7.76 -12.94 -12.15
N GLN A 7 7.12 -13.99 -11.64
CA GLN A 7 7.83 -15.23 -11.28
C GLN A 7 8.56 -15.85 -12.48
N GLN A 8 8.04 -15.65 -13.69
CA GLN A 8 8.71 -16.05 -14.92
C GLN A 8 10.02 -15.28 -15.15
N ALA A 9 10.04 -13.97 -14.89
CA ALA A 9 11.26 -13.18 -15.00
C ALA A 9 12.31 -13.60 -13.94
N LEU A 10 11.86 -13.92 -12.72
CA LEU A 10 12.74 -14.47 -11.68
C LEU A 10 13.32 -15.83 -12.08
N ALA A 11 12.49 -16.71 -12.64
CA ALA A 11 12.88 -18.03 -13.13
C ALA A 11 14.02 -17.93 -14.16
N VAL A 12 13.88 -17.01 -15.12
CA VAL A 12 14.92 -16.73 -16.13
C VAL A 12 16.20 -16.20 -15.50
N THR A 13 16.12 -15.29 -14.52
CA THR A 13 17.32 -14.72 -13.87
C THR A 13 18.11 -15.74 -13.07
N PHE A 14 17.41 -16.64 -12.38
CA PHE A 14 18.04 -17.62 -11.49
C PHE A 14 18.27 -18.98 -12.15
N ASP A 15 17.98 -19.11 -13.45
CA ASP A 15 18.08 -20.36 -14.21
C ASP A 15 17.37 -21.55 -13.53
N ILE A 16 16.16 -21.30 -13.04
CA ILE A 16 15.31 -22.31 -12.39
C ILE A 16 13.91 -22.30 -12.99
N SER A 17 13.14 -23.36 -12.76
CA SER A 17 11.76 -23.41 -13.22
C SER A 17 10.87 -22.40 -12.48
N GLN A 18 9.88 -21.82 -13.15
CA GLN A 18 8.88 -20.95 -12.52
C GLN A 18 8.12 -21.65 -11.36
N PRO A 19 7.76 -22.95 -11.44
CA PRO A 19 7.22 -23.68 -10.30
C PRO A 19 8.17 -23.73 -9.08
N THR A 20 9.49 -23.79 -9.30
CA THR A 20 10.48 -23.70 -8.22
C THR A 20 10.45 -22.33 -7.56
N VAL A 21 10.43 -21.24 -8.34
CA VAL A 21 10.25 -19.88 -7.82
C VAL A 21 8.96 -19.79 -6.99
N SER A 22 7.85 -20.32 -7.50
CA SER A 22 6.58 -20.31 -6.78
C SER A 22 6.69 -21.01 -5.43
N ARG A 23 7.30 -22.20 -5.37
CA ARG A 23 7.48 -22.95 -4.12
C ARG A 23 8.34 -22.19 -3.11
N ILE A 24 9.44 -21.60 -3.57
CA ILE A 24 10.32 -20.77 -2.73
C ILE A 24 9.53 -19.60 -2.15
N LEU A 25 8.82 -18.83 -2.98
CA LEU A 25 8.05 -17.69 -2.51
C LEU A 25 6.92 -18.11 -1.55
N THR A 26 6.23 -19.20 -1.83
CA THR A 26 5.16 -19.72 -0.94
C THR A 26 5.71 -20.18 0.41
N HIS A 27 6.93 -20.70 0.46
CA HIS A 27 7.56 -21.17 1.70
C HIS A 27 8.25 -20.03 2.48
N ASP A 28 9.05 -19.21 1.81
CA ASP A 28 9.97 -18.28 2.47
C ASP A 28 9.31 -16.94 2.83
N VAL A 29 8.37 -16.43 2.01
CA VAL A 29 7.72 -15.13 2.28
C VAL A 29 6.98 -15.13 3.63
N PRO A 30 6.19 -16.16 3.99
CA PRO A 30 5.56 -16.22 5.32
C PRO A 30 6.57 -16.28 6.47
N LEU A 31 7.71 -16.97 6.29
CA LEU A 31 8.76 -17.05 7.30
C LEU A 31 9.41 -15.68 7.53
N LEU A 32 9.75 -14.98 6.44
CA LEU A 32 10.25 -13.62 6.53
C LEU A 32 9.24 -12.68 7.19
N ALA A 33 7.96 -12.78 6.83
CA ALA A 33 6.88 -11.99 7.45
C ALA A 33 6.79 -12.24 8.97
N HIS A 34 6.94 -13.49 9.40
CA HIS A 34 6.98 -13.83 10.82
C HIS A 34 8.20 -13.25 11.52
N LEU A 35 9.39 -13.38 10.92
CA LEU A 35 10.64 -12.87 11.49
C LEU A 35 10.63 -11.34 11.66
N VAL A 36 10.09 -10.61 10.69
CA VAL A 36 10.02 -9.14 10.76
C VAL A 36 8.82 -8.62 11.55
N SER A 37 7.88 -9.48 11.94
CA SER A 37 6.66 -9.05 12.65
C SER A 37 6.95 -8.34 13.97
N VAL A 38 8.04 -8.71 14.65
CA VAL A 38 8.49 -8.08 15.89
C VAL A 38 9.07 -6.67 15.69
N TRP A 39 9.37 -6.28 14.44
CA TRP A 39 9.93 -4.98 14.10
C TRP A 39 8.89 -4.06 13.44
N ILE A 40 7.63 -4.47 13.40
CA ILE A 40 6.54 -3.61 12.93
C ILE A 40 6.33 -2.53 14.00
N PRO A 41 6.52 -1.24 13.68
CA PRO A 41 6.37 -0.18 14.67
C PRO A 41 4.90 -0.04 15.09
N THR A 42 4.69 0.25 16.37
CA THR A 42 3.38 0.63 16.88
C THR A 42 3.04 2.06 16.49
N TRP A 43 1.77 2.45 16.64
CA TRP A 43 1.36 3.84 16.43
C TRP A 43 2.10 4.82 17.33
N ASN A 44 2.41 4.43 18.57
CA ASN A 44 3.18 5.29 19.48
C ASN A 44 4.61 5.46 18.96
N ASP A 45 5.27 4.39 18.53
CA ASP A 45 6.62 4.47 17.95
C ASP A 45 6.64 5.40 16.74
N ILE A 46 5.60 5.31 15.89
CA ILE A 46 5.45 6.17 14.71
C ILE A 46 5.29 7.64 15.13
N MET A 47 4.42 7.94 16.09
CA MET A 47 4.16 9.31 16.55
C MET A 47 5.38 9.94 17.24
N ASP A 48 6.10 9.17 18.04
CA ASP A 48 7.28 9.65 18.75
C ASP A 48 8.48 9.87 17.82
N THR A 49 8.55 9.11 16.72
CA THR A 49 9.66 9.17 15.76
C THR A 49 9.41 10.16 14.62
N TYR A 50 8.20 10.20 14.08
CA TYR A 50 7.89 10.94 12.84
C TYR A 50 6.93 12.10 13.11
N GLY A 51 7.41 13.34 12.94
CA GLY A 51 6.56 14.53 13.05
C GLY A 51 5.70 14.82 11.82
N PHE A 52 5.95 14.13 10.70
CA PHE A 52 5.28 14.34 9.42
C PHE A 52 5.21 13.05 8.60
N LEU A 53 4.06 12.77 8.00
CA LEU A 53 3.86 11.62 7.12
C LEU A 53 3.27 12.04 5.77
N ILE A 54 3.64 11.31 4.72
CA ILE A 54 3.04 11.39 3.39
C ILE A 54 2.21 10.12 3.17
N VAL A 55 0.93 10.29 2.82
CA VAL A 55 -0.01 9.19 2.58
C VAL A 55 -0.41 9.14 1.12
N ASP A 56 -0.40 7.93 0.55
CA ASP A 56 -0.90 7.67 -0.80
C ASP A 56 -1.54 6.27 -0.91
N GLY A 57 -2.35 6.10 -1.96
CA GLY A 57 -3.01 4.85 -2.30
C GLY A 57 -2.31 4.18 -3.48
N ALA A 58 -1.87 2.93 -3.28
CA ALA A 58 -1.24 2.12 -4.31
C ALA A 58 -2.14 0.95 -4.70
N LEU A 59 -2.42 0.81 -6.00
CA LEU A 59 -3.12 -0.36 -6.52
C LEU A 59 -2.11 -1.50 -6.77
N ILE A 60 -2.22 -2.55 -5.97
CA ILE A 60 -1.44 -3.78 -6.15
C ILE A 60 -2.22 -4.70 -7.10
N THR A 61 -1.77 -4.75 -8.35
CA THR A 61 -2.45 -5.50 -9.42
C THR A 61 -2.46 -7.00 -9.14
N CYS A 62 -3.60 -7.64 -9.38
CA CYS A 62 -3.74 -9.09 -9.26
C CYS A 62 -4.54 -9.66 -10.46
N THR A 63 -4.12 -10.84 -10.94
CA THR A 63 -4.67 -11.45 -12.17
C THR A 63 -5.74 -12.50 -11.90
N ASN A 64 -5.83 -13.04 -10.68
CA ASN A 64 -6.81 -14.07 -10.33
C ASN A 64 -8.05 -13.46 -9.64
N THR A 65 -8.97 -12.92 -10.44
CA THR A 65 -10.15 -12.20 -9.94
C THR A 65 -11.47 -12.77 -10.45
N HIS A 66 -11.50 -14.03 -10.92
CA HIS A 66 -12.65 -14.63 -11.59
C HIS A 66 -13.98 -14.51 -10.82
N THR A 67 -13.94 -14.37 -9.49
CA THR A 67 -15.14 -14.24 -8.63
C THR A 67 -15.25 -12.88 -7.91
N ARG A 68 -14.29 -11.96 -8.06
CA ARG A 68 -14.16 -10.75 -7.24
C ARG A 68 -14.22 -9.47 -8.07
N LYS A 69 -15.44 -9.09 -8.47
CA LYS A 69 -15.71 -7.86 -9.27
C LYS A 69 -15.31 -6.57 -8.54
N ASP A 70 -15.34 -6.59 -7.22
CA ASP A 70 -14.94 -5.48 -6.34
C ASP A 70 -13.45 -5.13 -6.42
N LEU A 71 -12.63 -6.00 -7.02
CA LEU A 71 -11.20 -5.73 -7.25
C LEU A 71 -10.95 -4.87 -8.49
N TYR A 72 -11.93 -4.68 -9.37
CA TYR A 72 -11.75 -3.85 -10.56
C TYR A 72 -11.69 -2.37 -10.18
N SER A 73 -10.53 -1.74 -10.42
CA SER A 73 -10.35 -0.32 -10.23
C SER A 73 -10.72 0.44 -11.50
N GLY A 74 -11.79 1.23 -11.43
CA GLY A 74 -12.18 2.11 -12.54
C GLY A 74 -11.10 3.14 -12.89
N LYS A 75 -10.37 3.65 -11.89
CA LYS A 75 -9.28 4.63 -12.06
C LYS A 75 -8.11 4.07 -12.88
N HIS A 76 -7.74 2.82 -12.63
CA HIS A 76 -6.56 2.18 -13.24
C HIS A 76 -6.91 1.22 -14.38
N HIS A 77 -8.21 1.01 -14.66
CA HIS A 77 -8.70 0.06 -15.67
C HIS A 77 -8.10 -1.34 -15.54
N THR A 78 -7.87 -1.78 -14.31
CA THR A 78 -7.24 -3.06 -13.99
C THR A 78 -7.72 -3.59 -12.64
N THR A 79 -7.49 -4.87 -12.38
CA THR A 79 -7.87 -5.53 -11.14
C THR A 79 -6.74 -5.53 -10.12
N GLY A 80 -7.06 -5.27 -8.86
CA GLY A 80 -6.07 -5.22 -7.80
C GLY A 80 -6.66 -4.94 -6.43
N TYR A 81 -5.77 -4.88 -5.44
CA TYR A 81 -6.08 -4.42 -4.10
C TYR A 81 -5.59 -2.99 -3.91
N ASN A 82 -6.44 -2.13 -3.35
CA ASN A 82 -6.05 -0.81 -2.92
C ASN A 82 -5.34 -0.92 -1.56
N LEU A 83 -4.06 -0.59 -1.54
CA LEU A 83 -3.23 -0.54 -0.34
C LEU A 83 -2.92 0.92 -0.01
N GLN A 84 -3.22 1.33 1.22
CA GLN A 84 -2.84 2.66 1.70
C GLN A 84 -1.46 2.58 2.33
N ILE A 85 -0.60 3.54 2.00
CA ILE A 85 0.80 3.57 2.39
C ILE A 85 1.09 4.91 3.06
N ALA A 86 1.84 4.88 4.16
CA ALA A 86 2.40 6.07 4.79
C ALA A 86 3.94 5.97 4.78
N CYS A 87 4.58 7.07 4.38
CA CYS A 87 6.03 7.22 4.37
C CYS A 87 6.47 8.48 5.12
N ASP A 88 7.73 8.54 5.51
CA ASP A 88 8.36 9.79 5.94
C ASP A 88 8.63 10.73 4.74
N VAL A 89 9.22 11.90 5.01
CA VAL A 89 9.52 12.91 3.98
C VAL A 89 10.64 12.51 3.03
N ASP A 90 11.47 11.54 3.41
CA ASP A 90 12.55 10.98 2.59
C ASP A 90 12.06 9.81 1.72
N GLY A 91 10.81 9.36 1.93
CA GLY A 91 10.16 8.28 1.20
C GLY A 91 10.38 6.90 1.80
N HIS A 92 10.88 6.79 3.04
CA HIS A 92 10.95 5.51 3.74
C HIS A 92 9.56 5.06 4.18
N LEU A 93 9.29 3.77 3.98
CA LEU A 93 8.02 3.15 4.37
C LEU A 93 7.88 3.13 5.90
N VAL A 94 6.81 3.73 6.41
CA VAL A 94 6.49 3.78 7.85
C VAL A 94 5.31 2.87 8.19
N TRP A 95 4.30 2.80 7.32
CA TRP A 95 3.09 2.04 7.58
C TRP A 95 2.38 1.60 6.29
N THR A 96 1.65 0.48 6.36
CA THR A 96 0.73 0.02 5.31
C THR A 96 -0.59 -0.46 5.88
N SER A 97 -1.70 -0.26 5.18
CA SER A 97 -2.99 -0.83 5.55
C SER A 97 -3.09 -2.33 5.27
N ASN A 98 -4.13 -2.97 5.78
CA ASN A 98 -4.61 -4.20 5.15
C ASN A 98 -5.13 -3.91 3.72
N PRO A 99 -5.01 -4.85 2.77
CA PRO A 99 -5.47 -4.65 1.41
C PRO A 99 -6.99 -4.48 1.35
N GLN A 100 -7.44 -3.43 0.65
CA GLN A 100 -8.85 -3.13 0.40
C GLN A 100 -9.22 -3.45 -1.05
N PRO A 101 -10.51 -3.61 -1.40
CA PRO A 101 -10.91 -3.83 -2.79
C PRO A 101 -10.43 -2.70 -3.72
N GLY A 102 -9.94 -3.03 -4.92
CA GLY A 102 -9.43 -2.05 -5.89
C GLY A 102 -10.47 -1.04 -6.39
N SER A 103 -11.76 -1.36 -6.26
CA SER A 103 -12.86 -0.43 -6.55
C SER A 103 -13.09 0.61 -5.44
N MET A 104 -12.53 0.39 -4.24
CA MET A 104 -12.74 1.26 -3.09
C MET A 104 -11.99 2.58 -3.25
N HIS A 105 -12.69 3.69 -3.04
CA HIS A 105 -12.10 5.03 -3.01
C HIS A 105 -11.05 5.15 -1.90
N ASP A 106 -9.95 5.85 -2.18
CA ASP A 106 -8.80 5.99 -1.29
C ASP A 106 -9.17 6.50 0.11
N THR A 107 -10.08 7.49 0.21
CA THR A 107 -10.57 7.99 1.50
C THR A 107 -11.34 6.95 2.30
N ALA A 108 -12.12 6.11 1.62
CA ALA A 108 -12.85 5.03 2.26
C ALA A 108 -11.90 3.93 2.71
N ALA A 109 -10.92 3.56 1.87
CA ALA A 109 -9.90 2.57 2.19
C ALA A 109 -9.05 3.02 3.40
N LEU A 110 -8.64 4.29 3.43
CA LEU A 110 -7.88 4.86 4.54
C LEU A 110 -8.70 4.91 5.83
N ARG A 111 -9.99 5.25 5.77
CA ARG A 111 -10.88 5.18 6.94
C ARG A 111 -11.02 3.75 7.47
N ALA A 112 -11.24 2.78 6.59
CA ALA A 112 -11.37 1.38 6.96
C ALA A 112 -10.11 0.80 7.63
N SER A 113 -8.93 1.37 7.32
CA SER A 113 -7.67 0.96 7.93
C SER A 113 -7.49 1.42 9.38
N GLY A 114 -8.31 2.35 9.88
CA GLY A 114 -8.16 2.95 11.20
C GLY A 114 -7.03 3.98 11.31
N PHE A 115 -6.31 4.28 10.22
CA PHE A 115 -5.21 5.25 10.18
C PHE A 115 -5.58 6.59 10.83
N ILE A 116 -6.70 7.18 10.39
CA ILE A 116 -7.15 8.51 10.82
C ILE A 116 -7.35 8.59 12.35
N THR A 117 -7.83 7.53 12.97
CA THR A 117 -8.07 7.49 14.42
C THR A 117 -6.76 7.59 15.20
N HIS A 118 -5.70 6.94 14.71
CA HIS A 118 -4.41 6.88 15.38
C HIS A 118 -3.55 8.12 15.10
N THR A 119 -3.75 8.80 13.97
CA THR A 119 -2.88 9.89 13.52
C THR A 119 -3.48 11.29 13.66
N HIS A 120 -4.48 11.47 14.52
CA HIS A 120 -5.22 12.74 14.66
C HIS A 120 -4.34 13.94 15.07
N ASN A 121 -3.21 13.70 15.75
CA ASN A 121 -2.26 14.74 16.15
C ASN A 121 -1.06 14.88 15.21
N MET A 122 -1.00 14.11 14.12
CA MET A 122 0.12 14.11 13.19
C MET A 122 -0.10 15.08 12.02
N ARG A 123 0.98 15.67 11.51
CA ARG A 123 0.93 16.42 10.26
C ARG A 123 1.01 15.43 9.10
N ILE A 124 -0.04 15.37 8.29
CA ILE A 124 -0.14 14.45 7.17
C ILE A 124 -0.29 15.23 5.87
N MET A 125 0.50 14.88 4.87
CA MET A 125 0.30 15.29 3.49
C MET A 125 -0.26 14.15 2.67
N ALA A 126 -1.19 14.46 1.78
CA ALA A 126 -1.77 13.48 0.87
C ALA A 126 -2.18 14.12 -0.45
N ASP A 127 -2.53 13.31 -1.43
CA ASP A 127 -3.02 13.79 -2.71
C ASP A 127 -4.43 14.42 -2.60
N LYS A 128 -4.95 14.95 -3.72
CA LYS A 128 -6.28 15.59 -3.77
C LYS A 128 -7.44 14.61 -3.55
N GLY A 129 -7.22 13.32 -3.72
CA GLY A 129 -8.19 12.26 -3.43
C GLY A 129 -8.57 12.23 -1.95
N TYR A 130 -7.72 12.73 -1.06
CA TYR A 130 -7.92 12.76 0.40
C TYR A 130 -8.49 14.08 0.94
N ILE A 131 -8.93 14.99 0.07
CA ILE A 131 -9.59 16.24 0.51
C ILE A 131 -10.79 15.90 1.42
N GLY A 132 -10.90 16.62 2.54
CA GLY A 132 -11.95 16.42 3.54
C GLY A 132 -11.54 15.55 4.73
N LEU A 133 -10.27 15.09 4.79
CA LEU A 133 -9.72 14.35 5.93
C LEU A 133 -8.87 15.21 6.90
N GLY A 134 -8.78 16.52 6.66
CA GLY A 134 -7.95 17.43 7.46
C GLY A 134 -6.45 17.39 7.12
N PHE A 135 -6.06 16.67 6.06
CA PHE A 135 -4.68 16.58 5.60
C PHE A 135 -4.25 17.81 4.79
N ILE A 136 -2.95 18.05 4.75
CA ILE A 136 -2.33 19.00 3.84
C ILE A 136 -2.42 18.41 2.43
N THR A 137 -3.20 19.03 1.56
CA THR A 137 -3.40 18.57 0.16
C THR A 137 -3.09 19.70 -0.83
N PRO A 138 -2.59 19.41 -2.04
CA PRO A 138 -2.35 20.44 -3.04
C PRO A 138 -3.64 21.15 -3.48
N MET A 139 -3.58 22.47 -3.69
CA MET A 139 -4.75 23.24 -4.14
C MET A 139 -5.28 22.77 -5.51
N LYS A 140 -6.60 22.70 -5.65
CA LYS A 140 -7.24 22.48 -6.97
C LYS A 140 -6.91 23.67 -7.89
N LYS A 141 -6.66 23.37 -9.18
CA LYS A 141 -6.50 24.43 -10.17
C LYS A 141 -7.85 25.16 -10.29
N PRO A 142 -7.89 26.50 -10.28
CA PRO A 142 -9.14 27.22 -10.47
C PRO A 142 -9.77 26.86 -11.83
N PRO A 143 -11.10 26.88 -11.96
CA PRO A 143 -11.75 26.83 -13.26
C PRO A 143 -11.21 27.97 -14.13
N GLY A 144 -10.85 27.64 -15.38
CA GLY A 144 -10.58 28.65 -16.42
C GLY A 144 -11.87 29.14 -17.06
#